data_AF-A0A016W3V7-F1
#
_entry.id   AF-A0A016W3V7-F1
#
_cell.length_a   1.000
_cell.length_b   1.000
_cell.length_c   1.000
_cell.angle_alpha   90.00
_cell.angle_beta   90.00
_cell.angle_gamma   90.00
#
_symmetry.space_group_name_H-M   'P 1'
#
loop_
_entity.id
_entity.type
_entity.pdbx_description
1 polymer ?
#
loop_
_entity_poly.entity_id
_entity_poly.type
_entity_poly.pdbx_seq_one_letter_code
_entity_poly.pdbx_strand_id
1 'polypeptide(L)'
;MGLTGTLLILGLVPITAALQNSEGFCGKFPEDGELKTICHRLVKWDQEARDLWPNISQLEAPTKQTVYDCTDLECLCRFMNGEWKFGAFGSDCRLKGGNVLRTSVRREYRKLSEEERIRYHKAMNEIKRNGEYDKLAKLYTTCATSPGAHGGPAFLPWHRVYLTRPPATTEK
;
A
#
# COMPACT_ATOMS: atom_id res chain seq x y z
N MET A 1 -69.05 -10.96 33.61
CA MET A 1 -68.40 -9.64 33.46
C MET A 1 -66.92 -9.86 33.69
N GLY A 2 -66.16 -9.91 32.61
CA GLY A 2 -64.73 -10.22 32.64
C GLY A 2 -63.88 -8.98 32.92
N LEU A 3 -62.65 -9.24 33.36
CA LEU A 3 -61.44 -8.45 33.08
C LEU A 3 -60.27 -9.24 33.67
N THR A 4 -59.79 -10.25 32.94
CA THR A 4 -58.46 -10.84 33.19
C THR A 4 -57.43 -9.90 32.58
N GLY A 5 -56.73 -9.15 33.44
CA GLY A 5 -55.61 -8.30 33.05
C GLY A 5 -54.39 -9.16 32.74
N THR A 6 -54.11 -9.37 31.46
CA THR A 6 -52.88 -10.00 30.99
C THR A 6 -51.74 -8.99 31.07
N LEU A 7 -50.84 -9.16 32.04
CA LEU A 7 -49.61 -8.39 32.15
C LEU A 7 -48.65 -8.83 31.02
N LEU A 8 -48.51 -8.03 29.97
CA LEU A 8 -47.49 -8.23 28.94
C LEU A 8 -46.13 -7.86 29.54
N ILE A 9 -45.37 -8.86 29.96
CA ILE A 9 -43.94 -8.69 30.26
C ILE A 9 -43.23 -8.58 28.91
N LEU A 10 -42.98 -7.34 28.48
CA LEU A 10 -42.02 -7.04 27.42
C LEU A 10 -40.65 -7.49 27.92
N GLY A 11 -40.25 -8.70 27.56
CA GLY A 11 -38.90 -9.18 27.73
C GLY A 11 -37.96 -8.30 26.92
N LEU A 12 -37.33 -7.33 27.58
CA LEU A 12 -36.10 -6.71 27.11
C LEU A 12 -35.07 -7.83 27.06
N VAL A 13 -34.89 -8.44 25.90
CA VAL A 13 -33.72 -9.26 25.62
C VAL A 13 -32.55 -8.26 25.61
N PRO A 14 -31.62 -8.30 26.58
CA PRO A 14 -30.39 -7.57 26.41
C PRO A 14 -29.70 -8.22 25.22
N ILE A 15 -29.73 -7.55 24.07
CA ILE A 15 -28.79 -7.81 22.99
C ILE A 15 -27.43 -7.34 23.52
N THR A 16 -26.86 -8.11 24.44
CA THR A 16 -25.41 -8.17 24.53
C THR A 16 -24.99 -8.82 23.23
N ALA A 17 -24.80 -8.00 22.19
CA ALA A 17 -23.92 -8.39 21.12
C ALA A 17 -22.61 -8.68 21.83
N ALA A 18 -22.36 -9.96 22.10
CA ALA A 18 -21.05 -10.41 22.49
C ALA A 18 -20.18 -9.95 21.33
N LEU A 19 -19.42 -8.87 21.55
CA LEU A 19 -18.22 -8.61 20.80
C LEU A 19 -17.33 -9.81 21.10
N GLN A 20 -17.56 -10.90 20.35
CA GLN A 20 -16.66 -12.02 20.37
C GLN A 20 -15.32 -11.44 19.98
N ASN A 21 -14.38 -11.51 20.92
CA ASN A 21 -13.01 -11.16 20.69
C ASN A 21 -12.55 -11.98 19.47
N SER A 22 -12.41 -11.32 18.32
CA SER A 22 -12.14 -11.97 17.04
C SER A 22 -10.69 -12.42 16.91
N GLU A 23 -9.91 -12.33 17.99
CA GLU A 23 -8.54 -12.79 18.07
C GLU A 23 -8.46 -14.27 17.65
N GLY A 24 -7.90 -14.51 16.47
CA GLY A 24 -7.73 -15.85 15.90
C GLY A 24 -8.97 -16.47 15.25
N PHE A 25 -10.07 -15.73 15.02
CA PHE A 25 -11.25 -16.31 14.38
C PHE A 25 -11.05 -16.53 12.87
N CYS A 26 -10.81 -17.79 12.49
CA CYS A 26 -10.70 -18.22 11.10
C CYS A 26 -12.04 -18.66 10.47
N GLY A 27 -13.15 -18.63 11.21
CA GLY A 27 -14.47 -18.99 10.69
C GLY A 27 -14.50 -20.36 10.01
N LYS A 28 -14.96 -20.40 8.75
CA LYS A 28 -15.07 -21.63 7.93
C LYS A 28 -13.82 -21.90 7.07
N PHE A 29 -12.66 -21.34 7.43
CA PHE A 29 -11.44 -21.61 6.67
C PHE A 29 -11.16 -23.12 6.66
N PRO A 30 -10.76 -23.71 5.53
CA PRO A 30 -10.35 -25.10 5.45
C PRO A 30 -9.40 -25.50 6.61
N GLU A 31 -9.64 -26.67 7.21
CA GLU A 31 -8.85 -27.17 8.36
C GLU A 31 -7.52 -27.82 7.96
N ASP A 32 -7.20 -27.89 6.67
CA ASP A 32 -5.88 -28.31 6.21
C ASP A 32 -4.80 -27.37 6.79
N GLY A 33 -3.81 -27.99 7.43
CA GLY A 33 -2.93 -27.31 8.38
C GLY A 33 -2.18 -26.09 7.81
N GLU A 34 -1.84 -26.10 6.52
CA GLU A 34 -1.17 -24.97 5.86
C GLU A 34 -2.10 -23.77 5.71
N LEU A 35 -3.33 -23.99 5.23
CA LEU A 35 -4.34 -22.96 5.08
C LEU A 35 -4.76 -22.38 6.43
N LYS A 36 -5.01 -23.24 7.44
CA LYS A 36 -5.31 -22.78 8.80
C LYS A 36 -4.18 -21.92 9.38
N THR A 37 -2.93 -22.24 9.08
CA THR A 37 -1.75 -21.44 9.50
C THR A 37 -1.72 -20.06 8.83
N ILE A 38 -2.04 -20.00 7.53
CA ILE A 38 -2.11 -18.74 6.78
C ILE A 38 -3.19 -17.83 7.37
N CYS A 39 -4.37 -18.38 7.67
CA CYS A 39 -5.45 -17.59 8.26
C CYS A 39 -5.05 -16.94 9.59
N HIS A 40 -4.53 -17.69 10.56
CA HIS A 40 -4.12 -17.12 11.84
C HIS A 40 -3.04 -16.04 11.68
N ARG A 41 -2.16 -16.21 10.69
CA ARG A 41 -1.13 -15.22 10.37
C ARG A 41 -1.75 -13.91 9.86
N LEU A 42 -2.74 -13.99 8.95
CA LEU A 42 -3.48 -12.84 8.46
C LEU A 42 -4.25 -12.11 9.57
N VAL A 43 -4.92 -12.85 10.46
CA VAL A 43 -5.65 -12.27 11.60
C VAL A 43 -4.70 -11.56 12.56
N LYS A 44 -3.57 -12.19 12.89
CA LYS A 44 -2.56 -11.58 13.74
C LYS A 44 -2.04 -10.26 13.16
N TRP A 45 -1.75 -10.22 11.86
CA TRP A 45 -1.29 -8.99 11.21
C TRP A 45 -2.34 -7.89 11.13
N ASP A 46 -3.61 -8.24 10.93
CA ASP A 46 -4.71 -7.27 10.99
C ASP A 46 -4.80 -6.64 12.39
N GLN A 47 -4.65 -7.45 13.45
CA GLN A 47 -4.62 -6.96 14.82
C GLN A 47 -3.42 -6.04 15.07
N GLU A 48 -2.20 -6.48 14.73
CA GLU A 48 -0.98 -5.67 14.87
C GLU A 48 -1.10 -4.32 14.12
N ALA A 49 -1.71 -4.31 12.93
CA ALA A 49 -1.94 -3.09 12.17
C ALA A 49 -2.96 -2.15 12.85
N ARG A 50 -4.04 -2.69 13.44
CA ARG A 50 -5.02 -1.91 14.21
C ARG A 50 -4.42 -1.32 15.48
N ASP A 51 -3.54 -2.07 16.14
CA ASP A 51 -2.84 -1.61 17.34
C ASP A 51 -1.82 -0.52 17.02
N LEU A 52 -1.17 -0.61 15.86
CA LEU A 52 -0.21 0.38 15.38
C LEU A 52 -0.89 1.70 14.94
N TRP A 53 -2.06 1.62 14.32
CA TRP A 53 -2.71 2.76 13.66
C TRP A 53 -2.87 4.02 14.53
N PRO A 54 -3.34 3.93 15.79
CA PRO A 54 -3.45 5.08 16.68
C PRO A 54 -2.13 5.82 16.94
N ASN A 55 -0.99 5.11 16.83
CA ASN A 55 0.33 5.62 17.16
C ASN A 55 1.23 5.79 15.91
N ILE A 56 0.66 5.69 14.71
CA ILE A 56 1.45 5.76 13.46
C ILE A 56 2.22 7.08 13.32
N SER A 57 1.68 8.17 13.87
CA SER A 57 2.30 9.50 13.91
C SER A 57 3.49 9.60 14.85
N GLN A 58 3.65 8.64 15.77
CA GLN A 58 4.75 8.57 16.73
C GLN A 58 5.92 7.72 16.21
N LEU A 59 5.73 7.00 15.09
CA LEU A 59 6.81 6.26 14.46
C LEU A 59 7.86 7.23 13.92
N GLU A 60 9.11 7.01 14.32
CA GLU A 60 10.22 7.79 13.80
C GLU A 60 10.28 7.65 12.28
N ALA A 61 10.27 8.79 11.59
CA ALA A 61 10.55 8.80 10.16
C ALA A 61 11.95 8.22 9.91
N PRO A 62 12.15 7.47 8.81
CA PRO A 62 13.47 6.93 8.50
C PRO A 62 14.53 8.03 8.50
N THR A 63 15.60 7.83 9.28
CA THR A 63 16.70 8.80 9.46
C THR A 63 17.43 9.13 8.16
N LYS A 64 17.27 8.29 7.12
CA LYS A 64 17.78 8.51 5.77
C LYS A 64 16.63 8.42 4.76
N GLN A 65 16.18 9.58 4.28
CA GLN A 65 15.21 9.66 3.19
C GLN A 65 15.84 9.17 1.88
N THR A 66 15.17 8.22 1.24
CA THR A 66 15.47 7.68 -0.08
C THR A 66 14.46 8.18 -1.10
N VAL A 67 14.72 7.91 -2.39
CA VAL A 67 13.78 8.25 -3.47
C VAL A 67 12.40 7.59 -3.29
N TYR A 68 12.34 6.45 -2.59
CA TYR A 68 11.11 5.69 -2.36
C TYR A 68 10.18 6.29 -1.31
N ASP A 69 10.68 7.27 -0.55
CA ASP A 69 9.94 7.96 0.51
C ASP A 69 9.19 9.20 -0.02
N CYS A 70 9.42 9.57 -1.28
CA CYS A 70 8.76 10.72 -1.89
C CYS A 70 7.36 10.36 -2.40
N THR A 71 6.36 11.16 -2.00
CA THR A 71 4.96 11.06 -2.46
C THR A 71 4.53 12.21 -3.37
N ASP A 72 5.39 13.22 -3.56
CA ASP A 72 5.15 14.40 -4.36
C ASP A 72 6.36 14.74 -5.25
N LEU A 73 6.14 15.67 -6.19
CA LEU A 73 7.16 16.09 -7.15
C LEU A 73 8.27 16.94 -6.51
N GLU A 74 8.00 17.63 -5.40
CA GLU A 74 8.97 18.49 -4.72
C GLU A 74 10.06 17.64 -4.05
N CYS A 75 9.66 16.65 -3.26
CA CYS A 75 10.55 15.66 -2.68
C CYS A 75 11.36 14.92 -3.75
N LEU A 76 10.67 14.43 -4.80
CA LEU A 76 11.29 13.65 -5.86
C LEU A 76 12.32 14.48 -6.65
N CYS A 77 12.08 15.80 -6.79
CA CYS A 77 12.95 16.69 -7.56
C CYS A 77 14.43 16.60 -7.14
N ARG A 78 14.68 16.53 -5.83
CA ARG A 78 16.04 16.44 -5.28
C ARG A 78 16.76 15.17 -5.74
N PHE A 79 16.05 14.03 -5.80
CA PHE A 79 16.63 12.74 -6.17
C PHE A 79 16.82 12.61 -7.69
N MET A 80 16.07 13.39 -8.46
CA MET A 80 16.16 13.46 -9.91
C MET A 80 17.24 14.46 -10.39
N ASN A 81 18.05 15.02 -9.48
CA ASN A 81 19.00 16.11 -9.74
C ASN A 81 18.33 17.31 -10.44
N GLY A 82 17.05 17.57 -10.13
CA GLY A 82 16.30 18.71 -10.62
C GLY A 82 16.43 19.92 -9.69
N GLU A 83 16.03 21.08 -10.21
CA GLU A 83 15.93 22.32 -9.46
C GLU A 83 14.46 22.71 -9.29
N TRP A 84 14.03 22.88 -8.04
CA TRP A 84 12.70 23.38 -7.72
C TRP A 84 12.64 24.89 -7.90
N LYS A 85 11.74 25.36 -8.76
CA LYS A 85 11.56 26.79 -9.05
C LYS A 85 10.18 27.25 -8.62
N PHE A 86 10.12 28.43 -8.02
CA PHE A 86 8.88 29.14 -7.74
C PHE A 86 8.62 30.14 -8.87
N GLY A 87 7.46 30.04 -9.52
CA GLY A 87 7.03 30.93 -10.59
C GLY A 87 5.71 31.64 -10.26
N ALA A 88 5.40 32.69 -11.01
CA ALA A 88 4.18 33.49 -10.83
C ALA A 88 2.87 32.69 -11.02
N PHE A 89 2.93 31.54 -11.70
CA PHE A 89 1.79 30.68 -12.00
C PHE A 89 1.90 29.27 -11.37
N GLY A 90 2.81 29.08 -10.41
CA GLY A 90 3.04 27.81 -9.73
C GLY A 90 4.52 27.46 -9.58
N SER A 91 4.79 26.35 -8.89
CA SER A 91 6.12 25.78 -8.75
C SER A 91 6.32 24.57 -9.66
N ASP A 92 7.54 24.42 -10.19
CA ASP A 92 7.91 23.29 -11.04
C ASP A 92 9.30 22.74 -10.71
N CYS A 93 9.54 21.47 -11.05
CA CYS A 93 10.85 20.84 -10.95
C CYS A 93 11.49 20.79 -12.34
N ARG A 94 12.61 21.47 -12.53
CA ARG A 94 13.34 21.52 -13.79
C ARG A 94 14.55 20.59 -13.77
N LEU A 95 14.55 19.58 -14.63
CA LEU A 95 15.66 18.65 -14.79
C LEU A 95 16.79 19.30 -15.61
N LYS A 96 18.03 18.79 -15.48
CA LYS A 96 19.21 19.33 -16.19
C LYS A 96 19.06 19.41 -17.71
N GLY A 97 18.22 18.56 -18.31
CA GLY A 97 17.90 18.58 -19.74
C GLY A 97 16.87 19.63 -20.16
N GLY A 98 16.42 20.52 -19.27
CA GLY A 98 15.37 21.51 -19.53
C GLY A 98 13.94 20.97 -19.44
N ASN A 99 13.79 19.66 -19.27
CA ASN A 99 12.49 19.02 -19.08
C ASN A 99 11.91 19.31 -17.70
N VAL A 100 10.61 19.58 -17.65
CA VAL A 100 9.86 19.71 -16.39
C VAL A 100 9.39 18.33 -15.93
N LEU A 101 9.70 17.97 -14.69
CA LEU A 101 9.19 16.75 -14.06
C LEU A 101 7.69 16.90 -13.81
N ARG A 102 6.92 15.90 -14.23
CA ARG A 102 5.46 15.89 -14.17
C ARG A 102 4.95 14.54 -13.70
N THR A 103 3.69 14.50 -13.29
CA THR A 103 3.00 13.25 -13.00
C THR A 103 2.96 12.36 -14.25
N SER A 104 3.22 11.07 -14.07
CA SER A 104 3.18 10.09 -15.15
C SER A 104 1.75 9.61 -15.39
N VAL A 105 1.35 9.46 -16.66
CA VAL A 105 0.09 8.80 -17.03
C VAL A 105 0.37 7.32 -17.28
N ARG A 106 -0.29 6.44 -16.52
CA ARG A 106 -0.24 4.99 -16.75
C ARG A 106 -1.17 4.64 -17.91
N ARG A 107 -0.64 4.02 -18.95
CA ARG A 107 -1.36 3.64 -20.16
C ARG A 107 -1.39 2.12 -20.30
N GLU A 108 -2.38 1.63 -21.04
CA GLU A 108 -2.44 0.22 -21.39
C GLU A 108 -1.29 -0.13 -22.35
N TYR A 109 -0.55 -1.20 -22.06
CA TYR A 109 0.69 -1.57 -22.75
C TYR A 109 0.51 -1.74 -24.28
N ARG A 110 -0.61 -2.33 -24.74
CA ARG A 110 -0.87 -2.52 -26.18
C ARG A 110 -1.26 -1.23 -26.90
N LYS A 111 -1.53 -0.13 -26.17
CA LYS A 111 -1.76 1.22 -26.73
C LYS A 111 -0.47 2.03 -26.87
N LEU A 112 0.66 1.53 -26.42
CA LEU A 112 1.96 2.18 -26.60
C LEU A 112 2.43 2.07 -28.05
N SER A 113 3.11 3.11 -28.55
CA SER A 113 3.86 3.03 -29.81
C SER A 113 5.03 2.04 -29.67
N GLU A 114 5.62 1.65 -30.80
CA GLU A 114 6.79 0.75 -30.76
C GLU A 114 7.97 1.39 -30.01
N GLU A 115 8.23 2.66 -30.27
CA GLU A 115 9.29 3.43 -29.60
C GLU A 115 9.03 3.54 -28.10
N GLU A 116 7.78 3.73 -27.69
CA GLU A 116 7.38 3.74 -26.28
C GLU A 116 7.64 2.38 -25.61
N ARG A 117 7.28 1.27 -26.29
CA ARG A 117 7.54 -0.09 -25.78
C ARG A 117 9.02 -0.39 -25.66
N ILE A 118 9.83 -0.01 -26.65
CA ILE A 118 11.30 -0.18 -26.62
C ILE A 118 11.89 0.59 -25.42
N ARG A 119 11.47 1.84 -25.21
CA ARG A 119 11.92 2.62 -24.05
C ARG A 119 11.51 1.98 -22.72
N TYR A 120 10.27 1.50 -22.62
CA TYR A 120 9.78 0.79 -21.44
C TYR A 120 10.64 -0.45 -21.13
N HIS A 121 10.88 -1.31 -22.13
CA HIS A 121 11.71 -2.50 -21.93
C HIS A 121 13.15 -2.16 -21.57
N LYS A 122 13.75 -1.15 -22.22
CA LYS A 122 15.10 -0.69 -21.88
C LYS A 122 15.18 -0.25 -20.42
N ALA A 123 14.20 0.52 -19.95
CA ALA A 123 14.11 0.95 -18.56
C ALA A 123 13.96 -0.24 -17.60
N MET A 124 13.01 -1.14 -17.85
CA MET A 124 12.79 -2.33 -17.01
C MET A 124 14.03 -3.22 -16.93
N ASN A 125 14.73 -3.42 -18.05
CA ASN A 125 15.98 -4.18 -18.07
C ASN A 125 17.09 -3.48 -17.28
N GLU A 126 17.19 -2.15 -17.31
CA GLU A 126 18.15 -1.41 -16.48
C GLU A 126 17.85 -1.56 -14.99
N ILE A 127 16.57 -1.47 -14.61
CA ILE A 127 16.10 -1.65 -13.23
C ILE A 127 16.38 -3.08 -12.73
N LYS A 128 16.32 -4.07 -13.61
CA LYS A 128 16.72 -5.43 -13.28
C LYS A 128 18.23 -5.54 -13.14
N ARG A 129 19.00 -5.00 -14.09
CA ARG A 129 20.47 -5.05 -14.09
C ARG A 129 21.09 -4.39 -12.86
N ASN A 130 20.55 -3.26 -12.42
CA ASN A 130 21.08 -2.53 -11.26
C ASN A 130 20.60 -3.09 -9.90
N GLY A 131 19.79 -4.16 -9.91
CA GLY A 131 19.32 -4.87 -8.73
C GLY A 131 18.10 -4.26 -8.03
N GLU A 132 17.58 -3.12 -8.48
CA GLU A 132 16.39 -2.50 -7.86
C GLU A 132 15.14 -3.35 -8.06
N TYR A 133 15.00 -4.01 -9.21
CA TYR A 133 13.90 -4.98 -9.42
C TYR A 133 13.91 -6.08 -8.35
N ASP A 134 15.09 -6.60 -8.02
CA ASP A 134 15.23 -7.72 -7.09
C ASP A 134 14.97 -7.31 -5.64
N LYS A 135 15.34 -6.09 -5.26
CA LYS A 135 14.98 -5.51 -3.95
C LYS A 135 13.45 -5.38 -3.82
N LEU A 136 12.79 -4.87 -4.85
CA LEU A 136 11.33 -4.73 -4.88
C LEU A 136 10.63 -6.10 -4.86
N ALA A 137 11.12 -7.06 -5.65
CA ALA A 137 10.60 -8.42 -5.65
C ALA A 137 10.78 -9.11 -4.29
N LYS A 138 11.93 -8.90 -3.63
CA LYS A 138 12.16 -9.42 -2.26
C LYS A 138 11.20 -8.78 -1.26
N LEU A 139 10.98 -7.46 -1.34
CA LEU A 139 9.99 -6.78 -0.50
C LEU A 139 8.59 -7.40 -0.68
N TYR A 140 8.16 -7.60 -1.92
CA TYR A 140 6.87 -8.22 -2.23
C TYR A 140 6.74 -9.65 -1.70
N THR A 141 7.77 -10.49 -1.88
CA THR A 141 7.72 -11.92 -1.53
C THR A 141 7.92 -12.21 -0.05
N THR A 142 8.44 -11.25 0.72
CA THR A 142 8.70 -11.47 2.15
C THR A 142 7.40 -11.31 2.94
N CYS A 143 6.63 -12.40 3.04
CA CYS A 143 5.34 -12.43 3.74
C CYS A 143 5.44 -11.86 5.18
N ALA A 144 6.56 -12.10 5.87
CA ALA A 144 6.79 -11.61 7.24
C ALA A 144 6.80 -10.07 7.36
N THR A 145 7.22 -9.37 6.31
CA THR A 145 7.34 -7.89 6.30
C THR A 145 6.36 -7.22 5.35
N SER A 146 5.62 -7.99 4.54
CA SER A 146 4.67 -7.48 3.56
C SER A 146 3.40 -8.33 3.47
N PRO A 147 2.69 -8.52 4.60
CA PRO A 147 1.48 -9.33 4.62
C PRO A 147 0.36 -8.77 3.74
N GLY A 148 0.25 -7.44 3.71
CA GLY A 148 -0.66 -6.72 2.82
C GLY A 148 -0.35 -6.91 1.32
N ALA A 149 0.79 -7.49 0.94
CA ALA A 149 1.07 -7.82 -0.46
C ALA A 149 0.31 -9.05 -0.96
N HIS A 150 -0.27 -9.85 -0.05
CA HIS A 150 -0.81 -11.18 -0.40
C HIS A 150 -2.29 -11.33 -0.10
N GLY A 151 -2.85 -10.57 0.84
CA GLY A 151 -4.28 -10.68 1.16
C GLY A 151 -4.79 -9.69 2.19
N GLY A 152 -6.10 -9.76 2.42
CA GLY A 152 -6.80 -8.92 3.38
C GLY A 152 -7.10 -7.49 2.87
N PRO A 153 -7.70 -6.65 3.72
CA PRO A 153 -8.11 -5.28 3.37
C PRO A 153 -6.95 -4.37 2.90
N ALA A 154 -5.73 -4.67 3.34
CA ALA A 154 -4.53 -3.94 2.95
C ALA A 154 -4.01 -4.27 1.54
N PHE A 155 -4.57 -5.28 0.85
CA PHE A 155 -4.10 -5.72 -0.46
C PHE A 155 -3.99 -4.59 -1.49
N LEU A 156 -5.08 -3.87 -1.73
CA LEU A 156 -5.09 -2.80 -2.73
C LEU A 156 -4.27 -1.56 -2.30
N PRO A 157 -4.39 -1.06 -1.05
CA PRO A 157 -3.53 0.03 -0.58
C PRO A 157 -2.03 -0.28 -0.65
N TRP A 158 -1.62 -1.49 -0.28
CA TRP A 158 -0.21 -1.90 -0.32
C TRP A 158 0.34 -1.85 -1.76
N HIS A 159 -0.40 -2.43 -2.73
CA HIS A 159 0.00 -2.42 -4.14
C HIS A 159 -0.02 -1.01 -4.74
N ARG A 160 -0.93 -0.13 -4.31
CA ARG A 160 -0.95 1.27 -4.73
C ARG A 160 0.40 1.92 -4.44
N VAL A 161 0.87 1.81 -3.21
CA VAL A 161 2.15 2.42 -2.79
C VAL A 161 3.34 1.67 -3.41
N TYR A 162 3.27 0.34 -3.52
CA TYR A 162 4.29 -0.46 -4.19
C TYR A 162 4.54 -0.03 -5.64
N LEU A 163 3.48 0.26 -6.40
CA LEU A 163 3.58 0.69 -7.80
C LEU A 163 3.91 2.19 -7.97
N THR A 164 3.74 3.02 -6.93
CA THR A 164 4.11 4.45 -7.00
C THR A 164 5.57 4.70 -6.70
N ARG A 165 6.27 3.74 -6.08
CA ARG A 165 7.72 3.79 -5.86
C ARG A 165 8.44 3.68 -7.22
N PRO A 166 8.92 4.79 -7.79
CA PRO A 166 9.59 4.70 -9.07
C PRO A 166 10.96 4.07 -8.84
N PRO A 167 11.36 3.06 -9.63
CA PRO A 167 12.78 2.82 -9.83
C PRO A 167 13.34 4.09 -10.46
N ALA A 168 14.25 4.78 -9.78
CA ALA A 168 14.94 5.91 -10.36
C ALA A 168 15.84 5.40 -11.49
N THR A 169 15.33 5.40 -12.73
CA THR A 169 16.21 5.26 -13.89
C THR A 169 16.84 6.61 -14.14
N THR A 170 18.09 6.76 -13.74
CA THR A 170 18.93 7.86 -14.20
C THR A 170 19.03 7.74 -15.72
N GLU A 171 18.34 8.61 -16.46
CA GLU A 171 18.75 8.90 -17.83
C GLU A 171 20.18 9.46 -17.75
N LYS A 172 21.15 8.67 -18.23
CA LYS A 172 22.45 9.18 -18.65
C LYS A 172 22.33 9.68 -20.07
#